data_AF-A0A9E1UAQ6-F1
#
_entry.id   AF-A0A9E1UAQ6-F1
#
_cell.length_a   1.000
_cell.length_b   1.000
_cell.length_c   1.000
_cell.angle_alpha   90.00
_cell.angle_beta   90.00
_cell.angle_gamma   90.00
#
_symmetry.space_group_name_H-M   'P 1'
#
loop_
_entity.id
_entity.type
_entity.pdbx_description
1 polymer ?
#
loop_
_entity_poly.entity_id
_entity_poly.type
_entity_poly.pdbx_seq_one_letter_code
_entity_poly.pdbx_strand_id
1 'polypeptide(L)'
;MAPQCLTGSLTGLVPHLHKANWQTLRMDLYGHGRSARPERGYTISLFTEQIWEVLSYLRTKTGISVLGHSLGAVIAGNLVQQHPKLF
;
A
#
# COMPACT_ATOMS: atom_id res chain seq x y z
N MET A 1 12.18 20.45 7.77
CA MET A 1 11.49 19.18 7.48
C MET A 1 10.99 19.24 6.04
N ALA A 2 11.55 18.43 5.15
CA ALA A 2 11.18 18.45 3.74
C ALA A 2 9.72 18.00 3.56
N PRO A 3 8.94 18.61 2.65
CA PRO A 3 7.59 18.16 2.37
C PRO A 3 7.71 16.75 1.78
N GLN A 4 7.24 15.74 2.52
CA GLN A 4 7.07 14.41 1.96
C GLN A 4 6.19 14.57 0.71
N CYS A 5 6.64 14.00 -0.40
CA CYS A 5 5.97 14.07 -1.68
C CYS A 5 4.61 13.37 -1.56
N LEU A 6 3.58 14.11 -1.16
CA LEU A 6 2.22 13.63 -0.93
C LEU A 6 1.40 13.69 -2.23
N THR A 7 2.00 13.35 -3.37
CA THR A 7 1.24 13.24 -4.63
C THR A 7 0.67 11.84 -4.73
N GLY A 8 -0.66 11.72 -4.72
CA GLY A 8 -1.34 10.44 -4.87
C GLY A 8 -2.78 10.48 -4.37
N SER A 9 -3.59 9.53 -4.81
CA SER A 9 -4.95 9.35 -4.26
C SER A 9 -4.87 9.19 -2.74
N LEU A 10 -5.89 9.71 -2.03
CA LEU A 10 -6.05 9.64 -0.57
C LEU A 10 -5.08 10.47 0.28
N THR A 11 -4.26 11.34 -0.31
CA THR A 11 -3.40 12.25 0.46
C THR A 11 -4.18 13.08 1.49
N GLY A 12 -5.38 13.55 1.13
CA GLY A 12 -6.24 14.31 2.04
C GLY A 12 -6.71 13.53 3.28
N LEU A 13 -6.74 12.20 3.22
CA LEU A 13 -7.22 11.34 4.32
C LEU A 13 -6.16 11.16 5.42
N VAL A 14 -4.87 11.14 5.05
CA VAL A 14 -3.76 10.80 5.95
C VAL A 14 -3.72 11.67 7.23
N PRO A 15 -3.85 13.01 7.16
CA PRO A 15 -3.84 13.83 8.38
C PRO A 15 -4.96 13.49 9.35
N HIS A 16 -6.13 13.03 8.86
CA HIS A 16 -7.24 12.62 9.72
C HIS A 16 -6.96 11.28 10.41
N LEU A 17 -6.31 10.34 9.71
CA LEU A 17 -5.88 9.06 10.29
C LEU A 17 -4.82 9.30 11.38
N HIS A 18 -3.86 10.19 11.14
CA HIS A 18 -2.86 10.57 12.15
C HIS A 18 -3.50 11.23 13.37
N LYS A 19 -4.46 12.14 13.18
CA LYS A 19 -5.23 12.74 14.29
C LYS A 19 -6.00 11.70 15.10
N ALA A 20 -6.40 10.59 14.47
CA ALA A 20 -7.04 9.45 15.12
C ALA A 20 -6.03 8.43 15.66
N ASN A 21 -4.74 8.78 15.78
CA ASN A 21 -3.65 7.93 16.28
C ASN A 21 -3.37 6.66 15.45
N TRP A 22 -3.70 6.66 14.16
CA TRP A 22 -3.30 5.57 13.26
C TRP A 22 -1.89 5.81 12.71
N GLN A 23 -1.07 4.77 12.74
CA GLN A 23 0.14 4.71 11.94
C GLN A 23 -0.22 4.35 10.49
N THR A 24 0.23 5.16 9.54
CA THR A 24 -0.09 4.94 8.12
C THR A 24 1.16 4.54 7.33
N LEU A 25 1.07 3.48 6.53
CA LEU A 25 2.03 3.16 5.48
C LEU A 25 1.42 3.51 4.13
N ARG A 26 2.16 4.26 3.31
CA ARG A 26 1.81 4.54 1.91
C ARG A 26 2.98 4.15 1.03
N MET A 27 2.67 3.54 -0.09
CA MET A 27 3.66 3.14 -1.09
C MET A 27 3.16 3.42 -2.49
N ASP A 28 4.08 3.71 -3.39
CA ASP A 28 3.80 3.77 -4.82
C ASP A 28 3.84 2.33 -5.38
N LEU A 29 2.85 1.94 -6.17
CA LEU A 29 2.91 0.68 -6.91
C LEU A 29 4.01 0.74 -7.97
N TYR A 30 4.54 -0.41 -8.39
CA TYR A 30 5.45 -0.47 -9.53
C TYR A 30 4.85 0.29 -10.73
N GLY A 31 5.70 0.96 -11.50
CA GLY A 31 5.25 1.82 -12.60
C GLY A 31 4.81 3.23 -12.20
N HIS A 32 4.59 3.49 -10.91
CA HIS A 32 4.03 4.75 -10.40
C HIS A 32 4.99 5.47 -9.44
N GLY A 33 4.81 6.79 -9.34
CA GLY A 33 5.53 7.63 -8.38
C GLY A 33 7.03 7.38 -8.37
N ARG A 34 7.55 7.05 -7.18
CA ARG A 34 8.98 6.78 -6.91
C ARG A 34 9.35 5.30 -6.90
N SER A 35 8.40 4.40 -7.15
CA SER A 35 8.69 2.97 -7.25
C SER A 35 9.35 2.61 -8.58
N ALA A 36 10.02 1.45 -8.60
CA ALA A 36 10.69 0.95 -9.78
C ALA A 36 9.72 0.69 -10.96
N ARG A 37 10.28 0.64 -12.17
CA ARG A 37 9.56 0.35 -13.42
C ARG A 37 10.12 -0.93 -14.03
N PRO A 38 9.75 -2.12 -13.52
CA PRO A 38 10.29 -3.38 -14.01
C PRO A 38 9.80 -3.66 -15.44
N GLU A 39 10.67 -4.24 -16.27
CA GLU A 39 10.35 -4.66 -17.65
C GLU A 39 9.58 -5.99 -17.66
N ARG A 40 8.43 -6.04 -16.98
CA ARG A 40 7.52 -7.19 -16.96
C ARG A 40 6.06 -6.74 -16.91
N GLY A 41 5.14 -7.67 -17.15
CA GLY A 41 3.70 -7.37 -17.15
C GLY A 41 3.19 -6.89 -15.79
N TYR A 42 2.43 -5.79 -15.80
CA TYR A 42 1.75 -5.22 -14.63
C TYR A 42 0.45 -5.97 -14.35
N THR A 43 0.52 -7.00 -13.51
CA THR A 43 -0.62 -7.83 -13.12
C THR A 43 -1.05 -7.56 -11.68
N ILE A 44 -2.29 -7.92 -11.32
CA ILE A 44 -2.74 -7.85 -9.92
C ILE A 44 -1.79 -8.63 -9.00
N SER A 45 -1.35 -9.83 -9.42
CA SER A 45 -0.41 -10.64 -8.64
C SER A 45 0.92 -9.93 -8.41
N LEU A 46 1.47 -9.22 -9.40
CA LEU A 46 2.71 -8.45 -9.24
C LEU A 46 2.55 -7.37 -8.15
N PHE A 47 1.44 -6.64 -8.16
CA PHE A 47 1.19 -5.60 -7.18
C PHE A 47 0.91 -6.17 -5.78
N THR A 48 0.18 -7.28 -5.69
CA THR A 48 -0.04 -7.98 -4.42
C THR A 48 1.27 -8.47 -3.83
N GLU A 49 2.13 -9.10 -4.64
CA GLU A 49 3.47 -9.54 -4.25
C GLU A 49 4.33 -8.37 -3.77
N GLN A 50 4.34 -7.26 -4.51
CA GLN A 50 5.06 -6.04 -4.12
C GLN A 50 4.64 -5.55 -2.72
N ILE A 51 3.35 -5.50 -2.43
CA ILE A 51 2.86 -5.05 -1.12
C ILE A 51 3.27 -6.06 -0.03
N TRP A 52 3.15 -7.36 -0.31
CA TRP A 52 3.54 -8.41 0.62
C TRP A 52 5.04 -8.37 0.96
N GLU A 53 5.91 -8.13 -0.03
CA GLU A 53 7.36 -7.96 0.17
C GLU A 53 7.65 -6.77 1.09
N VAL A 54 6.99 -5.64 0.89
CA VAL A 54 7.15 -4.45 1.75
C VAL A 54 6.69 -4.73 3.17
N LEU A 55 5.51 -5.34 3.35
CA LEU A 55 5.00 -5.68 4.68
C LEU A 55 5.90 -6.69 5.42
N SER A 56 6.44 -7.66 4.69
CA SER A 56 7.37 -8.67 5.20
C SER A 56 8.70 -8.02 5.62
N TYR A 57 9.25 -7.14 4.77
CA TYR A 57 10.49 -6.42 5.04
C TYR A 57 10.37 -5.52 6.28
N LEU A 58 9.24 -4.81 6.41
CA LEU A 58 8.95 -3.95 7.57
C LEU A 58 8.59 -4.75 8.83
N ARG A 59 8.45 -6.08 8.74
CA ARG A 59 8.01 -6.97 9.82
C ARG A 59 6.70 -6.48 10.46
N THR A 60 5.76 -6.07 9.62
CA THR A 60 4.49 -5.50 10.05
C THR A 60 3.73 -6.51 10.92
N LYS A 61 3.23 -6.05 12.06
CA LYS A 61 2.44 -6.88 12.99
C LYS A 61 1.07 -7.22 12.37
N THR A 62 0.45 -8.30 12.83
CA THR A 62 -0.92 -8.68 12.43
C THR A 62 -1.96 -7.69 12.98
N GLY A 63 -3.14 -7.67 12.36
CA GLY A 63 -4.25 -6.77 12.71
C GLY A 63 -4.14 -5.39 12.05
N ILE A 64 -3.59 -5.33 10.83
CA ILE A 64 -3.54 -4.08 10.06
C ILE A 64 -4.83 -3.87 9.26
N SER A 65 -5.18 -2.62 9.03
CA SER A 65 -6.24 -2.26 8.08
C SER A 65 -5.63 -1.90 6.73
N VAL A 66 -6.18 -2.45 5.64
CA VAL A 66 -5.81 -2.08 4.27
C VAL A 66 -6.89 -1.23 3.65
N LEU A 67 -6.47 -0.20 2.92
CA LEU A 67 -7.36 0.70 2.20
C LEU A 67 -6.88 0.82 0.75
N GLY A 68 -7.76 0.49 -0.19
CA GLY A 68 -7.50 0.55 -1.62
C GLY A 68 -8.55 1.40 -2.34
N HIS A 69 -8.13 2.20 -3.31
CA HIS A 69 -9.01 3.01 -4.16
C HIS A 69 -8.84 2.62 -5.64
N SER A 70 -9.94 2.51 -6.39
CA SER A 70 -9.94 2.08 -7.80
C SER A 70 -9.20 0.73 -7.96
N LEU A 71 -8.17 0.64 -8.80
CA LEU A 71 -7.31 -0.54 -8.93
C LEU A 71 -6.76 -1.02 -7.58
N GLY A 72 -6.46 -0.09 -6.67
CA GLY A 72 -5.99 -0.41 -5.33
C GLY A 72 -7.00 -1.22 -4.51
N ALA A 73 -8.31 -1.08 -4.76
CA ALA A 73 -9.33 -1.86 -4.06
C ALA A 73 -9.30 -3.34 -4.49
N VAL A 74 -9.07 -3.61 -5.78
CA VAL A 74 -8.91 -4.97 -6.31
C VAL A 74 -7.66 -5.63 -5.74
N ILE A 75 -6.55 -4.89 -5.70
CA ILE A 75 -5.28 -5.37 -5.13
C ILE A 75 -5.44 -5.65 -3.62
N ALA A 76 -6.08 -4.75 -2.87
CA ALA A 76 -6.33 -4.92 -1.44
C ALA A 76 -7.20 -6.17 -1.17
N GLY A 77 -8.27 -6.38 -1.93
CA GLY A 77 -9.09 -7.58 -1.82
C GLY A 77 -8.31 -8.87 -2.08
N ASN A 78 -7.45 -8.86 -3.10
CA ASN A 78 -6.59 -10.00 -3.42
C ASN A 78 -5.54 -10.26 -2.33
N LEU A 79 -4.96 -9.21 -1.74
CA LEU A 79 -4.01 -9.31 -0.64
C LEU A 79 -4.65 -9.92 0.62
N VAL A 80 -5.86 -9.47 1.00
CA VAL A 80 -6.60 -10.02 2.14
C VAL A 80 -6.99 -11.48 1.90
N GLN A 81 -7.40 -11.81 0.67
CA GLN A 81 -7.75 -13.19 0.31
C GLN A 81 -6.53 -14.13 0.41
N GLN A 82 -5.34 -13.69 0.01
CA GLN A 82 -4.12 -14.50 0.06
C GLN A 82 -3.49 -14.58 1.45
N HIS A 83 -3.61 -13.51 2.25
CA HIS A 83 -2.98 -13.41 3.57
C HIS A 83 -3.96 -13.00 4.68
N PRO A 84 -5.05 -13.76 4.92
CA PRO A 84 -6.12 -13.35 5.83
C PRO A 84 -5.67 -13.19 7.30
N LYS A 85 -4.54 -13.77 7.70
CA LYS A 85 -4.02 -13.68 9.07
C LYS A 85 -3.34 -12.35 9.40
N LEU A 86 -3.04 -11.52 8.39
CA LEU A 86 -2.39 -10.22 8.60
C LEU A 86 -3.38 -9.11 8.95
N PHE A 87 -4.63 -9.24 8.50
CA PHE A 87 -5.68 -8.22 8.58
C PHE A 87 -6.69 -8.61 9.66
#